data_AF-H6QAF6-F1
#
_entry.id   AF-H6QAF6-F1
#
_cell.length_a   1.000
_cell.length_b   1.000
_cell.length_c   1.000
_cell.angle_alpha   90.00
_cell.angle_beta   90.00
_cell.angle_gamma   90.00
#
_symmetry.space_group_name_H-M   'P 1'
#
loop_
_entity.id
_entity.type
_entity.pdbx_description
1 polymer ?
#
loop_
_entity_poly.entity_id
_entity_poly.type
_entity_poly.pdbx_seq_one_letter_code
_entity_poly.pdbx_strand_id
1 'polypeptide(L)' 'MGVEVLKSFPWREYGVVFAVLFGSRARGRAFKGDWDIAVWLTDVEKDVDLLSGLARFLKVREDNIDWWCLTTTKASPVHW' A
#
# COMPACT_ATOMS: atom_id res chain seq x y z
N MET A 1 -12.24 4.00 -10.69
CA MET A 1 -11.00 4.57 -11.25
C MET A 1 -9.76 4.30 -10.41
N GLY A 2 -9.82 4.21 -9.07
CA GLY A 2 -8.63 4.04 -8.22
C GLY A 2 -7.76 2.81 -8.53
N VAL A 3 -8.37 1.63 -8.71
CA VAL A 3 -7.62 0.39 -8.98
C VAL A 3 -6.85 0.43 -10.30
N GLU A 4 -7.43 1.00 -11.36
CA GLU A 4 -6.80 1.02 -12.69
C GLU A 4 -5.52 1.88 -12.69
N VAL A 5 -5.49 2.98 -11.94
CA VAL A 5 -4.27 3.80 -11.78
C VAL A 5 -3.17 3.01 -11.07
N LEU A 6 -3.54 2.28 -10.01
CA LEU A 6 -2.59 1.51 -9.21
C LEU A 6 -1.98 0.32 -9.96
N LYS A 7 -2.65 -0.23 -11.00
CA LYS A 7 -2.08 -1.31 -11.83
C LYS A 7 -0.80 -0.90 -12.55
N SER A 8 -0.61 0.40 -12.80
CA SER A 8 0.58 0.93 -13.49
C SER A 8 1.72 1.31 -12.54
N PHE A 9 1.51 1.23 -11.23
CA PHE A 9 2.57 1.49 -10.25
C PHE A 9 3.55 0.30 -10.20
N PRO A 10 4.89 0.52 -10.17
CA PRO A 10 5.88 -0.55 -10.21
C PRO A 10 6.05 -1.25 -8.85
N TRP A 11 4.99 -1.86 -8.33
CA TRP A 11 4.95 -2.53 -7.01
C TRP A 11 6.15 -3.45 -6.74
N ARG A 12 6.58 -4.22 -7.75
CA ARG A 12 7.68 -5.18 -7.62
C ARG A 12 9.03 -4.55 -7.33
N GLU A 13 9.29 -3.34 -7.83
CA GLU A 13 10.56 -2.64 -7.59
C GLU A 13 10.75 -2.30 -6.11
N TYR A 14 9.63 -2.12 -5.40
CA TYR A 14 9.57 -1.87 -3.97
C TYR A 14 9.46 -3.15 -3.11
N GLY A 15 9.49 -4.35 -3.71
CA GLY A 15 9.38 -5.61 -2.95
C GLY A 15 7.96 -5.93 -2.46
N VAL A 16 6.93 -5.35 -3.10
CA VAL A 16 5.53 -5.65 -2.79
C VAL A 16 5.09 -6.94 -3.48
N VAL A 17 4.57 -7.89 -2.71
CA VAL A 17 4.03 -9.16 -3.22
C VAL A 17 2.60 -8.98 -3.72
N PHE A 18 1.78 -8.30 -2.93
CA PHE A 18 0.43 -7.89 -3.32
C PHE A 18 0.05 -6.59 -2.62
N ALA A 19 -0.84 -5.83 -3.26
CA ALA A 19 -1.42 -4.61 -2.73
C ALA A 19 -2.95 -4.68 -2.84
N VAL A 20 -3.64 -4.18 -1.83
CA VAL A 20 -5.10 -4.13 -1.75
C VAL A 20 -5.53 -2.69 -1.58
N LEU A 21 -6.29 -2.17 -2.55
CA LEU A 21 -7.03 -0.93 -2.38
C LEU A 21 -8.35 -1.23 -1.66
N PHE A 22 -8.59 -0.56 -0.54
CA PHE A 22 -9.85 -0.69 0.20
C PHE A 22 -10.50 0.68 0.41
N GLY A 23 -11.46 0.73 1.33
CA GLY A 23 -12.12 1.98 1.72
C GLY A 23 -12.96 2.63 0.61
N SER A 24 -13.07 3.95 0.69
CA SER A 24 -14.05 4.72 -0.09
C SER A 24 -13.75 4.73 -1.61
N ARG A 25 -12.46 4.70 -1.96
CA ARG A 25 -11.97 4.66 -3.35
C ARG A 25 -12.24 3.33 -4.03
N ALA A 26 -12.16 2.21 -3.30
CA ALA A 26 -12.50 0.90 -3.83
C ALA A 26 -13.99 0.80 -4.24
N ARG A 27 -14.88 1.53 -3.54
CA ARG A 27 -16.33 1.53 -3.78
C ARG A 27 -16.79 2.55 -4.84
N GLY A 28 -15.85 3.24 -5.51
CA GLY A 28 -16.16 4.24 -6.54
C GLY A 28 -16.80 5.53 -6.04
N ARG A 29 -16.81 5.79 -4.73
CA ARG A 29 -17.48 6.95 -4.11
C ARG A 29 -16.56 8.16 -3.89
N ALA A 30 -15.29 8.07 -4.27
CA ALA A 30 -14.29 9.06 -3.90
C ALA A 30 -13.93 9.99 -5.07
N PHE A 31 -14.52 11.19 -5.08
CA PHE A 31 -14.00 12.32 -5.85
C PHE A 31 -12.87 13.08 -5.10
N LYS A 32 -12.74 12.89 -3.77
CA LYS A 32 -11.75 13.58 -2.90
C LYS A 32 -11.31 12.79 -1.63
N GLY A 33 -11.45 11.45 -1.60
CA GLY A 33 -11.09 10.65 -0.42
C GLY A 33 -9.61 10.24 -0.38
N ASP A 34 -9.11 9.83 0.78
CA ASP A 34 -7.76 9.29 0.97
C ASP A 34 -7.57 7.96 0.23
N TRP A 35 -6.30 7.57 0.03
CA TRP A 35 -5.93 6.28 -0.55
C TRP A 35 -5.68 5.26 0.56
N ASP A 36 -6.68 4.44 0.83
CA ASP A 36 -6.56 3.35 1.81
C ASP A 36 -5.94 2.11 1.16
N ILE A 37 -4.66 1.84 1.45
CA ILE A 37 -3.87 0.80 0.78
C ILE A 37 -3.16 -0.09 1.80
N ALA A 38 -3.37 -1.39 1.68
CA ALA A 38 -2.63 -2.41 2.42
C ALA A 38 -1.65 -3.10 1.48
N VAL A 39 -0.41 -3.27 1.92
CA VAL A 39 0.63 -3.96 1.14
C VAL A 39 1.24 -5.10 1.91
N TRP A 40 1.66 -6.13 1.19
CA TRP A 40 2.55 -7.15 1.72
C TRP A 40 3.97 -6.92 1.24
N LEU A 41 4.86 -6.57 2.16
CA LEU A 41 6.28 -6.36 1.87
C LEU A 41 7.10 -7.61 2.21
N THR A 42 8.02 -7.97 1.31
CA THR A 42 9.04 -8.98 1.64
C THR A 42 10.14 -8.43 2.56
N ASP A 43 10.28 -7.11 2.56
CA ASP A 43 11.30 -6.36 3.30
C ASP A 43 10.68 -5.06 3.82
N VAL A 44 10.52 -4.97 5.14
CA VAL A 44 9.87 -3.83 5.80
C VAL A 44 10.71 -2.56 5.76
N GLU A 45 12.03 -2.65 5.50
CA GLU A 45 12.88 -1.47 5.41
C GLU A 45 12.55 -0.61 4.17
N LYS A 46 11.88 -1.19 3.18
CA LYS A 46 11.43 -0.50 1.96
C LYS A 46 10.14 0.30 2.13
N ASP A 47 9.52 0.25 3.30
CA ASP A 47 8.19 0.84 3.54
C ASP A 47 8.15 2.35 3.25
N VAL A 48 9.18 3.08 3.70
CA VAL A 48 9.28 4.54 3.51
C VAL A 48 9.49 4.90 2.04
N ASP A 49 10.40 4.20 1.34
CA ASP A 49 10.68 4.42 -0.07
C ASP A 49 9.45 4.12 -0.94
N LEU A 50 8.70 3.08 -0.57
CA LEU A 50 7.44 2.70 -1.21
C LEU A 50 6.37 3.76 -1.01
N LEU A 51 6.14 4.21 0.22
CA LEU A 51 5.15 5.25 0.51
C LEU A 51 5.47 6.54 -0.26
N SER A 52 6.73 6.96 -0.25
CA SER A 52 7.17 8.17 -0.96
C SER A 52 7.05 8.02 -2.48
N GLY A 53 7.43 6.86 -3.02
CA GLY A 53 7.27 6.53 -4.44
C GLY A 53 5.81 6.54 -4.88
N LEU A 54 4.93 5.98 -4.07
CA LEU A 54 3.49 5.92 -4.32
C LEU A 54 2.85 7.30 -4.28
N ALA A 55 3.19 8.13 -3.28
CA ALA A 55 2.73 9.50 -3.19
C ALA A 55 3.13 10.34 -4.42
N ARG A 56 4.39 10.20 -4.88
CA ARG A 56 4.88 10.85 -6.11
C ARG A 56 4.12 10.37 -7.35
N PHE A 57 3.92 9.06 -7.49
CA PHE A 57 3.17 8.48 -8.62
C PHE A 57 1.73 8.98 -8.68
N LEU A 58 1.05 9.01 -7.53
CA LEU A 58 -0.34 9.45 -7.39
C LEU A 58 -0.49 10.98 -7.39
N LYS A 59 0.62 11.73 -7.31
CA LYS A 59 0.67 13.20 -7.20
C LYS A 59 -0.13 13.73 -5.99
N VAL A 60 0.02 13.06 -4.86
CA VAL A 60 -0.61 13.43 -3.59
C VAL A 60 0.45 13.57 -2.50
N ARG A 61 0.05 14.16 -1.37
CA ARG A 61 0.86 14.13 -0.14
C ARG A 61 0.81 12.73 0.46
N GLU A 62 1.87 12.33 1.16
CA GLU A 62 1.91 11.06 1.90
C GLU A 62 0.75 10.98 2.91
N ASP A 63 0.40 12.08 3.57
CA ASP A 63 -0.75 12.20 4.49
C ASP A 63 -2.11 11.84 3.86
N ASN A 64 -2.21 11.79 2.53
CA ASN A 64 -3.44 11.42 1.82
C ASN A 64 -3.46 9.92 1.45
N ILE A 65 -2.51 9.13 1.97
CA ILE A 65 -2.42 7.68 1.81
C ILE A 65 -2.53 7.07 3.22
N ASP A 66 -3.66 6.43 3.52
CA ASP A 66 -3.77 5.60 4.70
C ASP A 66 -3.15 4.23 4.39
N TRP A 67 -2.14 3.85 5.17
CA TRP A 67 -1.15 2.86 4.78
C TRP A 67 -1.03 1.74 5.81
N TRP A 68 -1.22 0.50 5.38
CA TRP A 68 -0.97 -0.68 6.21
C TRP A 68 0.08 -1.60 5.60
N CYS A 69 1.24 -1.67 6.26
CA CYS A 69 2.28 -2.63 5.95
C CYS A 69 2.01 -3.96 6.67
N LEU A 70 1.70 -5.00 5.88
CA LEU A 70 1.57 -6.38 6.34
C LEU A 70 2.90 -7.10 6.15
N THR A 71 3.34 -7.79 7.20
CA THR A 71 4.51 -8.66 7.15
C THR A 71 4.21 -9.99 7.82
N THR A 72 4.83 -11.07 7.35
CA THR A 72 4.91 -12.31 8.14
C THR A 72 5.87 -12.03 9.28
N THR A 73 5.36 -11.87 10.49
CA THR A 73 6.12 -12.38 11.63
C THR A 73 6.16 -13.90 11.43
N LYS A 74 7.36 -14.49 11.32
CA LYS A 74 7.47 -15.93 11.64
C LYS A 74 6.83 -16.04 13.02
N ALA A 75 5.68 -16.71 13.10
CA ALA A 75 5.07 -16.99 14.39
C ALA A 75 6.16 -17.61 15.25
N SER A 76 6.57 -16.91 16.31
CA SER A 76 7.42 -17.52 17.33
C SER A 76 6.69 -18.80 17.74
N PRO A 77 7.36 -19.97 17.75
CA PRO A 77 6.74 -21.17 18.25
C PRO A 77 6.33 -20.86 19.69
N VAL A 78 5.03 -20.84 19.93
CA VAL A 78 4.47 -20.78 21.28
C VAL A 78 4.90 -22.07 21.95
N HIS A 79 5.97 -22.00 22.74
CA HIS A 79 6.29 -23.03 23.70
C HIS A 79 5.26 -22.89 24.83
N TRP A 80 4.31 -23.82 24.86
CA TRP A 80 3.43 -24.06 26.01
C TRP A 80 4.23 -24.65 27.16
#